data_AF-A0A0F3NGI5-F1
#
_entry.id   AF-A0A0F3NGI5-F1
#
_cell.length_a   1.000
_cell.length_b   1.000
_cell.length_c   1.000
_cell.angle_alpha   90.00
_cell.angle_beta   90.00
_cell.angle_gamma   90.00
#
_symmetry.space_group_name_H-M   'P 1'
#
loop_
_entity.id
_entity.type
_entity.pdbx_description
1 polymer ?
#
loop_
_entity_poly.entity_id
_entity_poly.type
_entity_poly.pdbx_seq_one_letter_code
_entity_poly.pdbx_strand_id
1 'polypeptide(L)'
;MDDRLIYHFGRSRCDGGAHLAHLLGGKGAGLAEMCRIGINVPPGFTIATSVCNLYQESGSVPENVVQRLPEALSLLGQEVDLEFGNPDRPLLVSVRSGSVQSMPGMLDTVLNVGLNDEVAVKLGAMRGGRFAYDSYRRLIQMYAASVLQLEDRIFEERYKEKQKELSLSAGESITNQEALRELVEEFKQLVRTHTGQEFPKMFRFSSVMQ
;
A
#
# COMPACT_ATOMS: atom_id res chain seq x y z
N MET A 1 9.09 -6.14 -29.47
CA MET A 1 9.12 -6.63 -28.07
C MET A 1 7.95 -5.97 -27.37
N ASP A 2 7.28 -6.65 -26.45
CA ASP A 2 6.06 -6.12 -25.82
C ASP A 2 6.43 -4.88 -24.97
N ASP A 3 6.07 -3.67 -25.44
CA ASP A 3 6.32 -2.38 -24.78
C ASP A 3 5.44 -2.17 -23.53
N ARG A 4 4.82 -3.25 -23.03
CA ARG A 4 3.89 -3.21 -21.92
C ARG A 4 4.66 -3.23 -20.60
N LEU A 5 4.50 -2.17 -19.82
CA LEU A 5 5.17 -2.01 -18.52
C LEU A 5 4.25 -2.28 -17.32
N ILE A 6 2.94 -2.41 -17.56
CA ILE A 6 1.91 -2.67 -16.54
C ILE A 6 1.05 -3.85 -17.03
N TYR A 7 0.95 -4.89 -16.20
CA TYR A 7 0.23 -6.14 -16.49
C TYR A 7 -0.90 -6.33 -15.48
N HIS A 8 -2.14 -6.34 -15.95
CA HIS A 8 -3.33 -6.46 -15.10
C HIS A 8 -3.67 -7.91 -14.78
N PHE A 9 -4.22 -8.17 -13.60
CA PHE A 9 -4.87 -9.43 -13.26
C PHE A 9 -6.16 -9.14 -12.48
N GLY A 10 -7.26 -9.79 -12.84
CA GLY A 10 -8.59 -9.55 -12.29
C GLY A 10 -9.65 -10.36 -13.05
N ARG A 11 -10.91 -10.21 -12.65
CA ARG A 11 -12.04 -10.92 -13.29
C ARG A 11 -12.19 -10.55 -14.76
N SER A 12 -11.91 -9.30 -15.11
CA SER A 12 -12.12 -8.79 -16.47
C SER A 12 -10.90 -8.98 -17.37
N ARG A 13 -9.70 -9.10 -16.78
CA ARG A 13 -8.44 -9.08 -17.51
C ARG A 13 -7.34 -9.85 -16.77
N CYS A 14 -6.76 -10.85 -17.42
CA CYS A 14 -5.59 -11.58 -16.95
C CYS A 14 -4.44 -11.44 -17.96
N ASP A 15 -3.63 -10.40 -17.81
CA ASP A 15 -2.40 -10.23 -18.57
C ASP A 15 -1.28 -11.08 -17.95
N GLY A 16 -0.48 -11.74 -18.79
CA GLY A 16 0.70 -12.48 -18.38
C GLY A 16 0.42 -13.90 -17.89
N GLY A 17 1.20 -14.37 -16.92
CA GLY A 17 1.14 -15.73 -16.38
C GLY A 17 2.52 -16.28 -16.04
N ALA A 18 2.61 -17.57 -15.71
CA ALA A 18 3.86 -18.20 -15.24
C ALA A 18 5.03 -18.06 -16.24
N HIS A 19 4.73 -18.05 -17.54
CA HIS A 19 5.72 -17.88 -18.61
C HIS A 19 6.41 -16.50 -18.61
N LEU A 20 5.83 -15.49 -17.96
CA LEU A 20 6.41 -14.16 -17.81
C LEU A 20 7.05 -13.92 -16.44
N ALA A 21 7.40 -14.96 -15.68
CA ALA A 21 8.05 -14.82 -14.36
C ALA A 21 9.32 -13.97 -14.37
N HIS A 22 10.08 -13.98 -15.47
CA HIS A 22 11.26 -13.12 -15.65
C HIS A 22 10.92 -11.62 -15.71
N LEU A 23 9.72 -11.27 -16.18
CA LEU A 23 9.26 -9.89 -16.36
C LEU A 23 8.35 -9.40 -15.21
N LEU A 24 7.58 -10.30 -14.60
CA LEU A 24 6.60 -9.95 -13.55
C LEU A 24 7.08 -10.29 -12.13
N GLY A 25 8.22 -10.97 -12.03
CA GLY A 25 8.63 -11.63 -10.80
C GLY A 25 7.74 -12.82 -10.43
N GLY A 26 8.14 -13.60 -9.43
CA GLY A 26 7.42 -14.80 -9.03
C GLY A 26 6.01 -14.54 -8.51
N LYS A 27 5.82 -13.45 -7.72
CA LYS A 27 4.51 -13.09 -7.16
C LYS A 27 3.54 -12.59 -8.23
N GLY A 28 3.99 -11.66 -9.09
CA GLY A 28 3.16 -11.10 -10.17
C GLY A 28 2.75 -12.16 -11.18
N ALA A 29 3.70 -12.99 -11.61
CA ALA A 29 3.41 -14.11 -12.51
C ALA A 29 2.49 -15.16 -11.88
N GLY A 30 2.64 -15.44 -10.58
CA GLY A 30 1.75 -16.32 -9.84
C GLY A 30 0.31 -15.80 -9.75
N LEU A 31 0.13 -14.51 -9.46
CA LEU A 31 -1.19 -13.86 -9.44
C LEU A 31 -1.86 -13.89 -10.83
N ALA A 32 -1.09 -13.57 -11.87
CA ALA A 32 -1.55 -13.66 -13.25
C ALA A 32 -1.91 -15.09 -13.66
N GLU A 33 -1.13 -16.10 -13.23
CA GLU A 33 -1.43 -17.50 -13.52
C GLU A 33 -2.70 -17.97 -12.81
N MET A 34 -2.87 -17.63 -11.53
CA MET A 34 -4.09 -17.92 -10.76
C MET A 34 -5.33 -17.30 -11.44
N CYS A 35 -5.24 -16.04 -11.85
CA CYS A 35 -6.27 -15.37 -12.63
C CYS A 35 -6.60 -16.15 -13.92
N ARG A 36 -5.57 -16.52 -14.68
CA ARG A 36 -5.69 -17.21 -15.98
C ARG A 36 -6.36 -18.57 -15.89
N ILE A 37 -6.14 -19.31 -14.80
CA ILE A 37 -6.76 -20.62 -14.56
C ILE A 37 -8.12 -20.53 -13.86
N GLY A 38 -8.67 -19.31 -13.68
CA GLY A 38 -10.01 -19.08 -13.14
C GLY A 38 -10.11 -19.03 -11.61
N ILE A 39 -8.98 -18.92 -10.89
CA ILE A 39 -9.01 -18.67 -9.45
C ILE A 39 -9.37 -17.21 -9.21
N ASN A 40 -10.37 -16.99 -8.36
CA ASN A 40 -10.82 -15.64 -7.99
C ASN A 40 -9.78 -14.97 -7.08
N VAL A 41 -8.87 -14.21 -7.70
CA VAL A 41 -7.91 -13.32 -7.02
C VAL A 41 -8.48 -11.91 -6.92
N PRO A 42 -8.19 -11.14 -5.85
CA PRO A 42 -8.47 -9.71 -5.83
C PRO A 42 -7.78 -9.04 -7.02
N PRO A 43 -8.47 -8.14 -7.75
CA PRO A 43 -7.88 -7.52 -8.93
C PRO A 43 -6.68 -6.66 -8.55
N GLY A 44 -5.79 -6.45 -9.51
CA GLY A 44 -4.58 -5.67 -9.35
C GLY A 44 -3.78 -5.59 -10.65
N PHE A 45 -2.56 -5.09 -10.53
CA PHE A 45 -1.61 -5.06 -11.63
C PHE A 45 -0.18 -5.22 -11.13
N THR A 46 0.70 -5.67 -12.01
CA THR A 46 2.14 -5.79 -11.79
C THR A 46 2.87 -4.79 -12.68
N ILE A 47 3.79 -4.03 -12.09
CA ILE A 47 4.74 -3.21 -12.83
C ILE A 47 5.93 -4.10 -13.19
N ALA A 48 6.30 -4.14 -14.47
CA ALA A 48 7.33 -5.04 -14.98
C ALA A 48 8.71 -4.75 -14.35
N THR A 49 9.54 -5.79 -14.20
CA THR A 49 10.91 -5.71 -13.68
C THR A 49 11.80 -4.79 -14.52
N SER A 50 11.52 -4.64 -15.81
CA SER A 50 12.20 -3.68 -16.69
C SER A 50 12.08 -2.23 -16.20
N VAL A 51 10.96 -1.87 -15.54
CA VAL A 51 10.78 -0.54 -14.93
C VAL A 51 11.74 -0.34 -13.76
N CYS A 52 12.00 -1.39 -12.98
CA CYS A 52 12.97 -1.34 -11.88
C CYS A 52 14.39 -1.10 -12.42
N ASN A 53 14.76 -1.75 -13.53
CA ASN A 53 16.06 -1.52 -14.17
C ASN A 53 16.19 -0.06 -14.65
N LEU A 54 15.16 0.46 -15.32
CA LEU A 54 15.12 1.86 -15.76
C LEU A 54 15.21 2.85 -14.58
N TYR A 55 14.59 2.53 -13.46
CA TYR A 55 14.70 3.33 -12.23
C TYR A 55 16.13 3.29 -11.67
N GLN A 56 16.78 2.13 -11.63
CA GLN A 56 18.17 2.01 -11.16
C GLN A 56 19.15 2.78 -12.05
N GLU A 57 18.91 2.84 -13.37
CA GLU A 57 19.76 3.56 -14.32
C GLU A 57 19.56 5.08 -14.27
N SER A 58 18.31 5.54 -14.12
CA SER A 58 17.96 6.96 -14.24
C SER A 58 17.69 7.67 -12.91
N GLY A 59 17.53 6.93 -11.82
CA GLY A 59 17.07 7.45 -10.52
C GLY A 59 15.61 7.91 -10.52
N SER A 60 14.83 7.61 -11.55
CA SER A 60 13.45 8.08 -11.69
C SER A 60 12.54 7.06 -12.37
N VAL A 61 11.26 7.03 -12.00
CA VAL A 61 10.30 6.14 -12.66
C VAL A 61 10.00 6.71 -14.06
N PRO A 62 10.05 5.89 -15.12
CA PRO A 62 9.73 6.34 -16.48
C PRO A 62 8.39 7.06 -16.57
N GLU A 63 8.36 8.21 -17.23
CA GLU A 63 7.19 9.08 -17.26
C GLU A 63 5.96 8.39 -17.86
N ASN A 64 6.15 7.54 -18.87
CA ASN A 64 5.08 6.74 -19.46
C ASN A 64 4.44 5.75 -18.47
N VAL A 65 5.19 5.25 -17.48
CA VAL A 65 4.63 4.43 -16.39
C VAL A 65 3.82 5.31 -15.46
N VAL A 66 4.36 6.44 -15.03
CA VAL A 66 3.69 7.39 -14.13
C VAL A 66 2.34 7.85 -14.71
N GLN A 67 2.31 8.16 -16.01
CA GLN A 67 1.09 8.58 -16.72
C GLN A 67 0.04 7.47 -16.84
N ARG A 68 0.43 6.19 -16.85
CA ARG A 68 -0.50 5.04 -16.96
C ARG A 68 -1.05 4.54 -15.63
N LEU A 69 -0.45 4.93 -14.50
CA LEU A 69 -0.90 4.47 -13.18
C LEU A 69 -2.33 4.89 -12.80
N PRO A 70 -2.81 6.12 -13.09
CA PRO A 70 -4.20 6.48 -12.82
C PRO A 70 -5.20 5.61 -13.59
N GLU A 71 -4.91 5.31 -14.85
CA GLU A 71 -5.72 4.40 -15.66
C GLU A 71 -5.71 2.99 -15.07
N ALA A 72 -4.54 2.50 -14.67
CA ALA A 72 -4.41 1.17 -14.07
C ALA A 72 -5.20 1.03 -12.76
N LEU A 73 -5.21 2.08 -11.93
CA LEU A 73 -6.02 2.16 -10.71
C LEU A 73 -7.51 2.30 -11.00
N SER A 74 -7.90 3.03 -12.05
CA SER A 74 -9.30 3.15 -12.46
C SER A 74 -9.87 1.81 -12.90
N LEU A 75 -9.12 1.04 -13.71
CA LEU A 75 -9.51 -0.31 -14.12
C LEU A 75 -9.69 -1.25 -12.93
N LEU A 76 -8.79 -1.17 -11.94
CA LEU A 76 -8.92 -1.90 -10.69
C LEU A 76 -10.22 -1.51 -9.95
N GLY A 77 -10.47 -0.22 -9.82
CA GLY A 77 -11.63 0.33 -9.12
C GLY A 77 -12.96 -0.10 -9.75
N GLN A 78 -13.03 -0.12 -11.09
CA GLN A 78 -14.21 -0.56 -11.84
C GLN A 78 -14.59 -2.02 -11.54
N GLU A 79 -13.62 -2.91 -11.33
CA GLU A 79 -13.91 -4.32 -11.02
C GLU A 79 -14.52 -4.55 -9.63
N VAL A 80 -14.24 -3.65 -8.68
CA VAL A 80 -14.69 -3.77 -7.28
C VAL A 80 -15.68 -2.68 -6.88
N ASP A 81 -16.10 -1.84 -7.83
CA ASP A 81 -17.02 -0.72 -7.62
C ASP A 81 -16.51 0.27 -6.54
N LEU A 82 -15.21 0.58 -6.55
CA LEU A 82 -14.54 1.54 -5.67
C LEU A 82 -13.61 2.47 -6.48
N GLU A 83 -13.18 3.59 -5.90
CA GLU A 83 -12.34 4.58 -6.58
C GLU A 83 -11.18 5.06 -5.69
N PHE A 84 -9.98 5.10 -6.26
CA PHE A 84 -8.77 5.49 -5.52
C PHE A 84 -8.80 6.97 -5.20
N GLY A 85 -8.71 7.32 -3.91
CA GLY A 85 -8.78 8.70 -3.45
C GLY A 85 -10.20 9.27 -3.33
N ASN A 86 -11.25 8.49 -3.61
CA ASN A 86 -12.64 8.89 -3.38
C ASN A 86 -13.07 8.53 -1.94
N PRO A 87 -13.35 9.50 -1.06
CA PRO A 87 -13.71 9.22 0.34
C PRO A 87 -15.05 8.49 0.51
N ASP A 88 -16.01 8.69 -0.39
CA ASP A 88 -17.34 8.06 -0.28
C ASP A 88 -17.32 6.61 -0.78
N ARG A 89 -16.38 6.26 -1.67
CA ARG A 89 -16.21 4.91 -2.24
C ARG A 89 -14.74 4.51 -2.29
N PRO A 90 -14.03 4.39 -1.16
CA PRO A 90 -12.58 4.35 -1.15
C PRO A 90 -12.03 3.01 -1.63
N LEU A 91 -11.20 3.06 -2.68
CA LEU A 91 -10.33 1.95 -3.06
C LEU A 91 -9.02 2.03 -2.27
N LEU A 92 -8.71 0.97 -1.52
CA LEU A 92 -7.44 0.80 -0.83
C LEU A 92 -6.64 -0.32 -1.52
N VAL A 93 -5.33 -0.12 -1.67
CA VAL A 93 -4.45 -1.08 -2.35
C VAL A 93 -3.33 -1.55 -1.43
N SER A 94 -2.80 -2.74 -1.73
CA SER A 94 -1.55 -3.23 -1.15
C SER A 94 -0.42 -3.13 -2.18
N VAL A 95 0.70 -2.54 -1.80
CA VAL A 95 1.92 -2.50 -2.61
C VAL A 95 2.88 -3.55 -2.09
N ARG A 96 3.34 -4.45 -2.97
CA ARG A 96 4.18 -5.60 -2.61
C ARG A 96 5.34 -5.72 -3.59
N SER A 97 6.55 -5.82 -3.07
CA SER A 97 7.73 -6.15 -3.87
C SER A 97 7.63 -7.58 -4.43
N GLY A 98 8.05 -7.75 -5.69
CA GLY A 98 8.08 -9.02 -6.39
C GLY A 98 9.33 -9.13 -7.25
N SER A 99 10.26 -9.99 -6.85
CA SER A 99 11.47 -10.31 -7.62
C SER A 99 11.31 -11.63 -8.37
N VAL A 100 12.20 -11.87 -9.33
CA VAL A 100 12.29 -13.17 -10.04
C VAL A 100 12.76 -14.27 -9.08
N GLN A 101 13.69 -13.95 -8.17
CA GLN A 101 14.19 -14.84 -7.12
C GLN A 101 14.04 -14.17 -5.76
N SER A 102 13.60 -14.92 -4.75
CA SER A 102 13.41 -14.39 -3.39
C SER A 102 14.73 -13.84 -2.84
N MET A 103 14.80 -12.53 -2.62
CA MET A 103 15.96 -11.87 -2.03
C MET A 103 15.65 -11.47 -0.58
N PRO A 104 16.51 -11.81 0.40
CA PRO A 104 16.47 -11.19 1.72
C PRO A 104 16.68 -9.67 1.58
N GLY A 105 15.87 -8.86 2.28
CA GLY A 105 15.99 -7.39 2.26
C GLY A 105 15.17 -6.66 1.18
N MET A 106 14.21 -7.32 0.53
CA MET A 106 13.24 -6.62 -0.33
C MET A 106 12.27 -5.77 0.50
N LEU A 107 11.81 -4.65 -0.08
CA LEU A 107 10.78 -3.78 0.49
C LEU A 107 9.61 -4.59 1.07
N ASP A 108 9.27 -4.27 2.31
CA ASP A 108 8.13 -4.85 3.02
C ASP A 108 6.81 -4.50 2.32
N THR A 109 5.79 -5.31 2.59
CA THR A 109 4.45 -5.08 2.03
C THR A 109 3.82 -3.86 2.71
N VAL A 110 3.36 -2.88 1.92
CA VAL A 110 2.57 -1.75 2.43
C VAL A 110 1.09 -2.00 2.16
N LEU A 111 0.27 -2.03 3.20
CA LEU A 111 -1.18 -2.26 3.14
C LEU A 111 -1.94 -0.95 3.34
N ASN A 112 -3.20 -0.93 2.90
CA ASN A 112 -4.13 0.19 3.09
C ASN A 112 -3.72 1.50 2.40
N VAL A 113 -2.86 1.43 1.38
CA VAL A 113 -2.47 2.61 0.59
C VAL A 113 -3.72 3.21 -0.04
N GLY A 114 -3.93 4.50 0.20
CA GLY A 114 -5.18 5.21 -0.15
C GLY A 114 -5.90 5.79 1.07
N LEU A 115 -5.58 5.37 2.30
CA LEU A 115 -6.09 6.05 3.50
C LEU A 115 -5.46 7.44 3.65
N ASN A 116 -6.30 8.41 3.95
CA ASN A 116 -5.95 9.74 4.42
C ASN A 116 -7.00 10.18 5.46
N ASP A 117 -6.90 11.41 5.97
CA ASP A 117 -7.82 11.92 6.99
C ASP A 117 -9.29 11.86 6.59
N GLU A 118 -9.59 12.26 5.36
CA GLU A 118 -10.96 12.29 4.85
C GLU A 118 -11.50 10.87 4.63
N VAL A 119 -10.69 10.00 4.01
CA VAL A 119 -11.03 8.59 3.78
C VAL A 119 -11.20 7.85 5.09
N ALA A 120 -10.35 8.10 6.10
CA ALA A 120 -10.44 7.44 7.41
C ALA A 120 -11.74 7.80 8.14
N VAL A 121 -12.17 9.06 8.09
CA VAL A 121 -13.45 9.49 8.68
C VAL A 121 -14.62 8.79 7.98
N LYS A 122 -14.65 8.79 6.65
CA LYS A 122 -15.73 8.18 5.86
C LYS A 122 -15.75 6.65 5.99
N LEU A 123 -14.59 6.01 5.95
CA LEU A 123 -14.44 4.58 6.21
C LEU A 123 -14.89 4.22 7.63
N GLY A 124 -14.59 5.08 8.61
CA GLY A 124 -15.04 4.92 9.98
C GLY A 124 -16.56 4.96 10.12
N ALA A 125 -17.23 5.85 9.38
CA ALA A 125 -18.69 5.89 9.32
C ALA A 125 -19.30 4.65 8.64
N MET A 126 -18.65 4.09 7.62
CA MET A 126 -19.14 2.93 6.86
C MET A 126 -18.85 1.57 7.51
N ARG A 127 -17.69 1.41 8.14
CA ARG A 127 -17.14 0.12 8.58
C ARG A 127 -16.72 0.10 10.06
N GLY A 128 -16.91 1.20 10.78
CA GLY A 128 -16.53 1.37 12.18
C GLY A 128 -15.19 2.09 12.35
N GLY A 129 -15.16 3.16 13.15
CA GLY A 129 -13.97 4.01 13.26
C GLY A 129 -12.79 3.33 13.96
N ARG A 130 -13.02 2.35 14.85
CA ARG A 130 -11.93 1.50 15.36
C ARG A 130 -11.14 0.87 14.21
N PHE A 131 -11.82 0.25 13.24
CA PHE A 131 -11.17 -0.38 12.09
C PHE A 131 -10.45 0.65 11.21
N ALA A 132 -11.10 1.80 10.94
CA ALA A 132 -10.51 2.82 10.08
C ALA A 132 -9.24 3.43 10.67
N TYR A 133 -9.27 3.87 11.93
CA TYR A 133 -8.11 4.48 12.58
C TYR A 133 -7.02 3.47 12.93
N ASP A 134 -7.36 2.22 13.27
CA ASP A 134 -6.35 1.16 13.46
C ASP A 134 -5.63 0.83 12.14
N SER A 135 -6.38 0.73 11.04
CA SER A 135 -5.83 0.56 9.70
C SER A 135 -4.95 1.75 9.29
N TYR A 136 -5.34 2.98 9.65
CA TYR A 136 -4.62 4.18 9.28
C TYR A 136 -3.31 4.34 10.04
N ARG A 137 -3.27 4.12 11.36
CA ARG A 137 -2.00 4.14 12.11
C ARG A 137 -1.01 3.08 11.60
N ARG A 138 -1.51 1.91 11.19
CA ARG A 138 -0.68 0.82 10.65
C ARG A 138 -0.12 1.19 9.28
N LEU A 139 -0.91 1.83 8.43
CA LEU A 139 -0.39 2.39 7.18
C LEU A 139 0.75 3.38 7.44
N ILE A 140 0.58 4.31 8.40
CA ILE A 140 1.62 5.30 8.72
C ILE A 140 2.90 4.61 9.18
N GLN A 141 2.79 3.66 10.11
CA GLN A 141 3.92 2.88 10.59
C GLN A 141 4.62 2.13 9.45
N MET A 142 3.86 1.37 8.65
CA MET A 142 4.42 0.55 7.57
C MET A 142 5.06 1.41 6.48
N TYR A 143 4.42 2.53 6.10
CA TYR A 143 5.00 3.48 5.16
C TYR A 143 6.28 4.11 5.72
N ALA A 144 6.28 4.50 7.00
CA ALA A 144 7.45 5.07 7.64
C ALA A 144 8.63 4.09 7.69
N ALA A 145 8.37 2.81 7.99
CA ALA A 145 9.39 1.78 8.01
C ALA A 145 9.89 1.44 6.60
N SER A 146 8.97 1.14 5.67
CA SER A 146 9.35 0.65 4.33
C SER A 146 9.83 1.74 3.38
N VAL A 147 9.22 2.93 3.42
CA VAL A 147 9.51 4.01 2.45
C VAL A 147 10.45 5.05 3.05
N LEU A 148 10.21 5.45 4.31
CA LEU A 148 11.03 6.47 4.98
C LEU A 148 12.20 5.88 5.79
N GLN A 149 12.35 4.55 5.81
CA GLN A 149 13.43 3.83 6.48
C GLN A 149 13.54 4.16 7.99
N LEU A 150 12.40 4.42 8.65
CA LEU A 150 12.34 4.60 10.10
C LEU A 150 12.29 3.27 10.85
N GLU A 151 12.86 3.22 12.05
CA GLU A 151 12.76 2.03 12.90
C GLU A 151 11.33 1.83 13.41
N ASP A 152 10.75 0.64 13.17
CA ASP A 152 9.41 0.26 13.63
C ASP A 152 9.23 0.44 15.15
N ARG A 153 10.32 0.25 15.91
CA ARG A 153 10.34 0.38 17.36
C ARG A 153 9.83 1.74 17.86
N ILE A 154 10.05 2.83 17.09
CA ILE A 154 9.57 4.17 17.42
C ILE A 154 8.03 4.17 17.57
N PHE A 155 7.34 3.50 16.65
CA PHE A 155 5.88 3.42 16.63
C PHE A 155 5.35 2.41 17.64
N GLU A 156 6.06 1.29 17.83
CA GLU A 156 5.69 0.29 18.84
C GLU A 156 5.77 0.84 20.27
N GLU A 157 6.81 1.61 20.58
CA GLU A 157 6.99 2.24 21.90
C GLU A 157 5.85 3.23 22.16
N ARG A 158 5.53 4.09 21.20
CA ARG A 158 4.40 5.03 21.34
C ARG A 158 3.06 4.32 21.51
N TYR A 159 2.82 3.24 20.75
CA TYR A 159 1.59 2.45 20.90
C TYR A 159 1.50 1.82 22.31
N LYS A 160 2.60 1.28 22.83
CA LYS A 160 2.69 0.71 24.18
C LYS A 160 2.46 1.75 25.27
N GLU A 161 2.93 2.98 25.08
CA GLU A 161 2.64 4.09 25.99
C GLU A 161 1.16 4.44 26.00
N LYS A 162 0.52 4.57 24.82
CA LYS A 162 -0.93 4.80 24.75
C LYS A 162 -1.74 3.67 25.40
N GLN A 163 -1.31 2.42 25.28
CA GLN A 163 -1.92 1.29 26.00
C GLN A 163 -1.85 1.49 27.53
N LYS A 164 -0.72 1.95 28.05
CA LYS A 164 -0.55 2.25 29.49
C LYS A 164 -1.40 3.44 29.94
N GLU A 165 -1.47 4.50 29.14
CA GLU A 165 -2.34 5.68 29.38
C GLU A 165 -3.81 5.24 29.55
N LEU A 166 -4.23 4.23 28.78
CA LEU A 166 -5.58 3.65 28.83
C LEU A 166 -5.73 2.52 29.86
N SER A 167 -4.73 2.25 30.69
CA SER A 167 -4.72 1.16 31.69
C SER A 167 -5.00 -0.23 31.11
N LEU A 168 -4.59 -0.47 29.85
CA LEU A 168 -4.73 -1.77 29.20
C LEU A 168 -3.62 -2.73 29.62
N SER A 169 -3.95 -4.04 29.61
CA SER A 169 -2.97 -5.09 29.90
C SER A 169 -1.97 -5.27 28.76
N ALA A 170 -0.81 -5.85 29.04
CA ALA A 170 0.16 -6.19 28.01
C ALA A 170 -0.47 -7.14 26.96
N GLY A 171 -0.39 -6.76 25.69
CA GLY A 171 -0.99 -7.53 24.58
C GLY A 171 -2.47 -7.20 24.29
N GLU A 172 -3.13 -6.42 25.15
CA GLU A 172 -4.50 -6.01 24.92
C GLU A 172 -4.58 -4.89 23.87
N SER A 173 -5.35 -5.09 22.81
CA SER A 173 -5.44 -4.10 21.72
C SER A 173 -6.29 -2.89 22.12
N ILE A 174 -5.90 -1.69 21.67
CA ILE A 174 -6.71 -0.49 21.84
C ILE A 174 -8.00 -0.65 21.02
N THR A 175 -9.14 -0.55 21.69
CA THR A 175 -10.48 -0.65 21.07
C THR A 175 -11.19 0.69 20.98
N ASN A 176 -10.79 1.66 21.80
CA ASN A 176 -11.32 3.02 21.82
C ASN A 176 -10.96 3.76 20.52
N GLN A 177 -11.98 4.28 19.84
CA GLN A 177 -11.83 4.93 18.53
C GLN A 177 -11.09 6.27 18.63
N GLU A 178 -11.43 7.08 19.64
CA GLU A 178 -10.83 8.39 19.86
C GLU A 178 -9.33 8.27 20.14
N ALA A 179 -8.93 7.29 20.96
CA ALA A 179 -7.53 7.01 21.26
C ALA A 179 -6.75 6.53 20.02
N LEU A 180 -7.39 5.74 19.14
CA LEU A 180 -6.78 5.35 17.86
C LEU A 180 -6.64 6.56 16.91
N ARG A 181 -7.61 7.48 16.91
CA ARG A 181 -7.53 8.73 16.15
C ARG A 181 -6.42 9.64 16.66
N GLU A 182 -6.23 9.74 17.98
CA GLU A 182 -5.10 10.45 18.57
C GLU A 182 -3.76 9.82 18.17
N LEU A 183 -3.66 8.49 18.21
CA LEU A 183 -2.46 7.76 17.78
C LEU A 183 -2.09 8.03 16.32
N VAL A 184 -3.08 8.18 15.43
CA VAL A 184 -2.82 8.56 14.04
C VAL A 184 -2.08 9.90 13.96
N GLU A 185 -2.52 10.91 14.71
CA GLU A 185 -1.86 12.22 14.72
C GLU A 185 -0.47 12.15 15.37
N GLU A 186 -0.33 11.41 16.46
CA GLU A 186 0.95 11.18 17.12
C GLU A 186 1.94 10.46 16.17
N PHE A 187 1.48 9.50 15.38
CA PHE A 187 2.31 8.79 14.40
C PHE A 187 2.76 9.69 13.25
N LYS A 188 1.87 10.56 12.74
CA LYS A 188 2.27 11.59 11.75
C LYS A 188 3.32 12.54 12.33
N GLN A 189 3.15 12.94 13.59
CA GLN A 189 4.12 13.79 14.26
C GLN A 189 5.48 13.08 14.44
N LEU A 190 5.48 11.78 14.76
CA LEU A 190 6.71 10.98 14.82
C LEU A 190 7.44 10.97 13.48
N VAL A 191 6.71 10.76 12.37
CA VAL A 191 7.25 10.85 11.00
C VAL A 191 7.90 12.21 10.78
N ARG A 192 7.19 13.30 11.08
CA ARG A 192 7.72 14.67 10.91
C ARG A 192 8.95 14.93 11.76
N THR A 193 8.94 14.52 13.01
CA THR A 193 10.06 14.74 13.95
C THR A 193 11.32 14.01 13.51
N HIS A 194 11.21 12.79 12.96
CA HIS A 194 12.38 11.97 12.61
C HIS A 194 12.88 12.20 11.18
N THR A 195 12.01 12.61 10.25
CA THR A 195 12.36 12.76 8.83
C THR A 195 12.37 14.20 8.34
N GLY A 196 11.75 15.13 9.08
CA GLY A 196 11.46 16.48 8.61
C GLY A 196 10.35 16.57 7.56
N GLN A 197 9.74 15.44 7.16
CA GLN A 197 8.72 15.35 6.13
C GLN A 197 7.34 15.13 6.73
N GLU A 198 6.30 15.71 6.11
CA GLU A 198 4.91 15.42 6.47
C GLU A 198 4.48 14.07 5.91
N PHE A 199 3.67 13.33 6.65
CA PHE A 199 3.03 12.13 6.11
C PHE A 199 2.12 12.52 4.92
N PRO A 200 2.15 11.79 3.78
CA PRO A 200 1.41 12.17 2.59
C PRO A 200 -0.10 12.30 2.85
N LYS A 201 -0.65 13.51 2.65
CA LYS A 201 -2.11 13.74 2.73
C LYS A 201 -2.86 13.12 1.55
N MET A 202 -2.17 12.95 0.44
CA MET A 202 -2.68 12.26 -0.74
C MET A 202 -1.58 11.38 -1.29
N PHE A 203 -1.85 10.09 -1.38
CA PHE A 203 -0.94 9.15 -2.03
C PHE A 203 -0.94 9.41 -3.52
N ARG A 204 0.14 10.02 -4.01
CA ARG A 204 0.54 9.89 -5.42
C ARG A 204 1.38 8.63 -5.50
N PHE A 205 1.20 7.83 -6.54
CA PHE A 205 1.91 6.54 -6.65
C PHE A 205 3.45 6.70 -6.58
N SER A 206 3.98 7.83 -7.04
CA SER A 206 5.39 8.21 -6.89
C SER A 206 5.89 8.24 -5.45
N SER A 207 5.00 8.44 -4.47
CA SER A 207 5.35 8.47 -3.04
C SER A 207 5.61 7.07 -2.46
N VAL A 208 5.15 6.00 -3.10
CA VAL A 208 5.31 4.61 -2.59
C VAL A 208 6.33 3.80 -3.40
N MET A 209 6.82 4.35 -4.51
CA MET A 209 7.78 3.69 -5.41
C MET A 209 9.24 4.13 -5.18
N GLN A 210 9.52 4.91 -4.14
CA GLN A 210 10.88 5.36 -3.79
C GLN A 210 11.68 4.25 -3.12
#